data_AF-A0A5C7PLW4-F1
#
_entry.id   AF-A0A5C7PLW4-F1
#
_cell.length_a   1.000
_cell.length_b   1.000
_cell.length_c   1.000
_cell.angle_alpha   90.00
_cell.angle_beta   90.00
_cell.angle_gamma   90.00
#
_symmetry.space_group_name_H-M   'P 1'
#
loop_
_entity.id
_entity.type
_entity.pdbx_description
1 polymer ?
#
loop_
_entity_poly.entity_id
_entity_poly.type
_entity_poly.pdbx_seq_one_letter_code
_entity_poly.pdbx_strand_id
1 'polypeptide(L)'
;MTTAIIKLPGPKSHRPQSFKKCEQCGTMFGPLDRLSRRFCSYECKVKKQTTGRRTFRKTVTKARSAQSLLAYHVKQGNVSKPTECEQCGKCDCAIEGAHYDYSRPLDVRWLCVSCHRKWDKSEPKGATVIVERWQNLTGGKAVRG
;
A
#
# COMPACT_ATOMS: atom_id res chain seq x y z
N MET A 1 -39.04 19.96 -49.20
CA MET A 1 -38.92 20.71 -47.94
C MET A 1 -38.69 19.72 -46.82
N THR A 2 -37.45 19.56 -46.38
CA THR A 2 -37.06 18.54 -45.39
C THR A 2 -36.92 19.23 -44.03
N THR A 3 -37.88 19.00 -43.16
CA THR A 3 -37.92 19.57 -41.81
C THR A 3 -36.84 18.91 -40.95
N ALA A 4 -35.83 19.67 -40.54
CA ALA A 4 -34.81 19.18 -39.63
C ALA A 4 -35.41 19.01 -38.21
N ILE A 5 -35.49 17.76 -37.74
CA ILE A 5 -35.89 17.46 -36.37
C ILE A 5 -34.70 17.74 -35.45
N ILE A 6 -34.77 18.83 -34.69
CA ILE A 6 -33.79 19.16 -33.65
C ILE A 6 -34.01 18.18 -32.48
N LYS A 7 -33.10 17.22 -32.31
CA LYS A 7 -33.06 16.37 -31.11
C LYS A 7 -32.64 17.24 -29.92
N LEU A 8 -33.58 17.56 -29.04
CA LEU A 8 -33.27 18.16 -27.74
C LEU A 8 -32.51 17.13 -26.87
N PRO A 9 -31.51 17.56 -26.08
CA PRO A 9 -30.82 16.66 -25.17
C PRO A 9 -31.81 16.11 -24.12
N GLY A 10 -31.80 14.80 -23.92
CA GLY A 10 -32.64 14.13 -22.91
C GLY A 10 -32.35 14.61 -21.48
N PRO A 11 -33.27 14.39 -20.53
CA PRO A 11 -33.12 14.85 -19.16
C PRO A 11 -31.82 14.30 -18.56
N LYS A 12 -30.98 15.19 -18.02
CA LYS A 12 -29.78 14.79 -17.28
C LYS A 12 -30.24 13.90 -16.13
N SER A 13 -29.80 12.64 -16.08
CA SER A 13 -30.12 11.73 -14.96
C SER A 13 -29.54 12.34 -13.68
N HIS A 14 -30.38 13.02 -12.91
CA HIS A 14 -29.93 13.61 -11.66
C HIS A 14 -29.71 12.46 -10.69
N ARG A 15 -28.44 12.05 -10.54
CA ARG A 15 -28.07 11.06 -9.53
C ARG A 15 -28.54 11.62 -8.18
N PRO A 16 -29.43 10.94 -7.43
CA PRO A 16 -29.95 11.48 -6.18
C PRO A 16 -28.79 11.79 -5.23
N GLN A 17 -28.85 12.96 -4.60
CA GLN A 17 -27.74 13.48 -3.79
C GLN A 17 -27.50 12.55 -2.59
N SER A 18 -26.33 11.91 -2.58
CA SER A 18 -26.01 10.75 -1.75
C SER A 18 -25.39 11.11 -0.41
N PHE A 19 -25.99 12.05 0.34
CA PHE A 19 -25.46 12.43 1.66
C PHE A 19 -25.39 11.24 2.62
N LYS A 20 -24.32 11.15 3.41
CA LYS A 20 -24.09 10.06 4.39
C LYS A 20 -23.58 10.62 5.72
N LYS A 21 -23.80 9.91 6.82
CA LYS A 21 -23.15 10.19 8.11
C LYS A 21 -21.69 9.76 8.11
N CYS A 22 -20.80 10.64 8.56
CA CYS A 22 -19.38 10.33 8.74
C CYS A 22 -19.19 9.28 9.84
N GLU A 23 -18.47 8.20 9.55
CA GLU A 23 -18.24 7.10 10.50
C GLU A 23 -17.27 7.46 11.65
N GLN A 24 -16.68 8.65 11.61
CA GLN A 24 -15.81 9.19 12.65
C GLN A 24 -16.50 10.22 13.55
N CYS A 25 -17.15 11.24 12.97
CA CYS A 25 -17.71 12.37 13.71
C CYS A 25 -19.24 12.43 13.67
N GLY A 26 -19.90 11.57 12.91
CA GLY A 26 -21.37 11.52 12.79
C GLY A 26 -21.99 12.58 11.87
N THR A 27 -21.25 13.63 11.50
CA THR A 27 -21.73 14.71 10.63
C THR A 27 -22.24 14.19 9.29
N MET A 28 -23.40 14.69 8.84
CA MET A 28 -23.90 14.48 7.49
C MET A 28 -23.00 15.19 6.48
N PHE A 29 -22.55 14.49 5.44
CA PHE A 29 -21.69 15.06 4.40
C PHE A 29 -22.09 14.54 3.02
N GLY A 30 -21.87 15.36 2.01
CA GLY A 30 -22.25 15.11 0.62
C GLY A 30 -22.44 16.42 -0.14
N PRO A 31 -22.88 16.37 -1.41
CA PRO A 31 -23.13 15.17 -2.20
C PRO A 31 -21.85 14.35 -2.40
N LEU A 32 -21.94 13.01 -2.37
CA LEU A 32 -20.74 12.17 -2.52
C LEU A 32 -20.40 11.96 -3.99
N ASP A 33 -19.11 12.11 -4.31
CA ASP A 33 -18.52 11.71 -5.57
C ASP A 33 -18.60 10.18 -5.77
N ARG A 34 -18.43 9.43 -4.68
CA ARG A 34 -18.46 7.96 -4.64
C ARG A 34 -19.25 7.47 -3.43
N LEU A 35 -20.17 6.54 -3.64
CA LEU A 35 -20.99 5.93 -2.58
C LEU A 35 -20.15 5.18 -1.53
N SER A 36 -18.92 4.78 -1.89
CA SER A 36 -17.98 4.14 -0.97
C SER A 36 -17.29 5.10 0.00
N ARG A 37 -17.51 6.42 -0.10
CA ARG A 37 -16.90 7.39 0.81
C ARG A 37 -17.52 7.26 2.21
N ARG A 38 -16.64 7.12 3.21
CA ARG A 38 -17.02 6.82 4.62
C ARG A 38 -16.83 8.01 5.57
N PHE A 39 -15.98 8.96 5.20
CA PHE A 39 -15.55 10.06 6.05
C PHE A 39 -15.77 11.39 5.36
N CYS A 40 -16.17 12.40 6.15
CA CYS A 40 -16.36 13.75 5.66
C CYS A 40 -15.04 14.38 5.19
N SER A 41 -13.93 14.10 5.89
CA SER A 41 -12.61 14.65 5.59
C SER A 41 -11.49 13.60 5.71
N TYR A 42 -10.31 13.94 5.18
CA TYR A 42 -9.10 13.16 5.37
C TYR A 42 -8.74 13.03 6.86
N GLU A 43 -8.91 14.11 7.63
CA GLU A 43 -8.67 14.11 9.08
C GLU A 43 -9.58 13.11 9.81
N CYS A 44 -10.87 13.07 9.48
CA CYS A 44 -11.79 12.09 10.06
C CYS A 44 -11.39 10.65 9.73
N LYS A 45 -10.93 10.40 8.49
CA LYS A 45 -10.38 9.10 8.10
C LYS A 45 -9.16 8.74 8.97
N VAL A 46 -8.19 9.65 9.10
CA VAL A 46 -6.97 9.43 9.88
C VAL A 46 -7.28 9.22 11.37
N LYS A 47 -8.17 10.04 11.94
CA LYS A 47 -8.59 9.91 13.35
C LYS A 47 -9.24 8.55 13.61
N LYS A 48 -10.13 8.08 12.73
CA LYS A 48 -10.72 6.75 12.85
C LYS A 48 -9.68 5.63 12.79
N GLN A 49 -8.70 5.75 11.88
CA GLN A 49 -7.68 4.72 11.65
C GLN A 49 -6.59 4.68 12.74
N THR A 50 -6.40 5.77 13.49
CA THR A 50 -5.34 5.90 14.49
C THR A 50 -5.84 5.82 15.93
N THR A 51 -7.11 6.15 16.19
CA THR A 51 -7.69 6.08 17.54
C THR A 51 -7.64 4.64 18.06
N GLY A 52 -7.13 4.45 19.29
CA GLY A 52 -6.99 3.15 19.94
C GLY A 52 -5.87 2.25 19.40
N ARG A 53 -5.14 2.68 18.35
CA ARG A 53 -4.00 1.91 17.81
C ARG A 53 -2.80 1.99 18.75
N ARG A 54 -2.47 0.87 19.41
CA ARG A 54 -1.34 0.76 20.35
C ARG A 54 -0.02 0.44 19.68
N THR A 55 -0.08 -0.31 18.58
CA THR A 55 1.09 -0.83 17.87
C THR A 55 1.11 -0.38 16.42
N PHE A 56 2.31 -0.14 15.91
CA PHE A 56 2.56 0.12 14.49
C PHE A 56 3.62 -0.83 13.96
N ARG A 57 3.59 -1.08 12.66
CA ARG A 57 4.63 -1.87 11.98
C ARG A 57 5.63 -0.90 11.39
N LYS A 58 6.92 -1.14 11.64
CA LYS A 58 8.03 -0.38 11.06
C LYS A 58 8.92 -1.34 10.28
N THR A 59 9.24 -0.98 9.04
CA THR A 59 10.25 -1.69 8.25
C THR A 59 11.62 -1.50 8.88
N VAL A 60 12.36 -2.58 9.07
CA VAL A 60 13.72 -2.54 9.60
C VAL A 60 14.63 -1.87 8.58
N THR A 61 15.55 -1.01 9.04
CA THR A 61 16.49 -0.27 8.16
C THR A 61 17.23 -1.22 7.23
N LYS A 62 17.70 -2.36 7.75
CA LYS A 62 18.39 -3.41 6.98
C LYS A 62 17.56 -3.90 5.79
N ALA A 63 16.28 -4.21 6.00
CA ALA A 63 15.38 -4.65 4.92
C ALA A 63 15.17 -3.56 3.87
N ARG A 64 15.00 -2.30 4.31
CA ARG A 64 14.87 -1.16 3.40
C ARG A 64 16.13 -0.94 2.56
N SER A 65 17.31 -0.98 3.19
CA SER A 65 18.59 -0.82 2.51
C SER A 65 18.82 -1.94 1.47
N ALA A 66 18.50 -3.19 1.83
CA ALA A 66 18.64 -4.32 0.92
C ALA A 66 17.76 -4.18 -0.34
N GLN A 67 16.51 -3.74 -0.16
CA GLN A 67 15.61 -3.44 -1.27
C GLN A 67 16.15 -2.32 -2.17
N SER A 68 16.62 -1.22 -1.57
CA SER A 68 17.18 -0.08 -2.33
C SER A 68 18.43 -0.48 -3.12
N LEU A 69 19.31 -1.28 -2.53
CA LEU A 69 20.55 -1.71 -3.19
C LEU A 69 20.26 -2.67 -4.35
N LEU A 70 19.38 -3.66 -4.16
CA LEU A 70 18.95 -4.53 -5.26
C LEU A 70 18.35 -3.71 -6.41
N ALA A 71 17.44 -2.79 -6.11
CA ALA A 71 16.79 -1.96 -7.14
C ALA A 71 17.81 -1.12 -7.92
N TYR A 72 18.83 -0.58 -7.23
CA TYR A 72 19.94 0.11 -7.86
C TYR A 72 20.70 -0.81 -8.83
N HIS A 73 21.14 -1.98 -8.38
CA HIS A 73 21.91 -2.90 -9.23
C HIS A 73 21.12 -3.44 -10.43
N VAL A 74 19.82 -3.69 -10.27
CA VAL A 74 18.93 -4.04 -11.39
C VAL A 74 18.86 -2.89 -12.39
N LYS A 75 18.67 -1.65 -11.91
CA LYS A 75 18.60 -0.46 -12.77
C LYS A 75 19.91 -0.21 -13.53
N GLN A 76 21.06 -0.45 -12.90
CA GLN A 76 22.37 -0.31 -13.52
C GLN A 76 22.73 -1.48 -14.46
N GLY A 77 21.91 -2.53 -14.52
CA GLY A 77 22.21 -3.73 -15.31
C GLY A 77 23.25 -4.67 -14.69
N ASN A 78 23.71 -4.39 -13.46
CA ASN A 78 24.64 -5.23 -12.72
C ASN A 78 24.00 -6.54 -12.23
N VAL A 79 22.67 -6.55 -12.11
CA VAL A 79 21.88 -7.73 -11.76
C VAL A 79 20.77 -7.88 -12.80
N SER A 80 20.77 -9.00 -13.50
CA SER A 80 19.73 -9.33 -14.47
C SER A 80 18.46 -9.78 -13.76
N LYS A 81 17.37 -9.03 -13.96
CA LYS A 81 16.05 -9.40 -13.47
C LYS A 81 15.36 -10.32 -14.49
N PRO A 82 14.96 -11.55 -14.13
CA PRO A 82 14.26 -12.44 -15.04
C PRO A 82 12.83 -11.96 -15.31
N THR A 83 12.28 -12.44 -16.42
CA THR A 83 10.89 -12.17 -16.83
C THR A 83 9.90 -13.15 -16.21
N GLU A 84 10.37 -14.31 -15.73
CA GLU A 84 9.54 -15.37 -15.16
C GLU A 84 9.75 -15.55 -13.65
N CYS A 85 8.71 -16.07 -13.00
CA CYS A 85 8.76 -16.42 -11.60
C CYS A 85 9.43 -17.78 -11.38
N GLU A 86 10.47 -17.84 -10.55
CA GLU A 86 11.20 -19.08 -10.25
C GLU A 86 10.37 -20.12 -9.47
N GLN A 87 9.20 -19.77 -8.93
CA GLN A 87 8.34 -20.70 -8.19
C GLN A 87 7.18 -21.24 -9.02
N CYS A 88 6.62 -20.45 -9.93
CA CYS A 88 5.40 -20.83 -10.65
C CYS A 88 5.48 -20.64 -12.17
N GLY A 89 6.62 -20.18 -12.70
CA GLY A 89 6.87 -20.02 -14.14
C GLY A 89 6.09 -18.89 -14.81
N LYS A 90 5.23 -18.14 -14.09
CA LYS A 90 4.47 -17.03 -14.69
C LYS A 90 5.39 -15.92 -15.15
N CYS A 91 5.17 -15.45 -16.39
CA CYS A 91 5.96 -14.40 -17.04
C CYS A 91 5.16 -13.12 -17.36
N ASP A 92 3.83 -13.14 -17.25
CA ASP A 92 2.94 -12.00 -17.49
C ASP A 92 2.72 -11.12 -16.25
N CYS A 93 3.68 -11.08 -15.34
CA CYS A 93 3.49 -10.49 -14.03
C CYS A 93 4.73 -9.77 -13.51
N ALA A 94 4.52 -8.86 -12.56
CA ALA A 94 5.62 -8.18 -11.89
C ALA A 94 6.43 -9.19 -11.06
N ILE A 95 7.69 -9.37 -11.46
CA ILE A 95 8.69 -10.13 -10.70
C ILE A 95 9.38 -9.19 -9.70
N GLU A 96 9.56 -9.66 -8.46
CA GLU A 96 10.21 -8.96 -7.37
C GLU A 96 11.36 -9.83 -6.84
N GLY A 97 12.44 -9.18 -6.40
CA GLY A 97 13.52 -9.88 -5.71
C GLY A 97 13.13 -10.09 -4.26
N ALA A 98 12.85 -11.34 -3.91
CA ALA A 98 12.54 -11.77 -2.57
C ALA A 98 13.84 -12.17 -1.87
N HIS A 99 14.30 -11.37 -0.91
CA HIS A 99 15.56 -11.61 -0.20
C HIS A 99 15.50 -12.90 0.61
N TYR A 100 16.54 -13.74 0.58
CA TYR A 100 16.69 -14.83 1.55
C TYR A 100 17.06 -14.28 2.93
N ASP A 101 18.01 -13.34 2.92
CA ASP A 101 18.50 -12.63 4.09
C ASP A 101 18.87 -11.19 3.69
N TYR A 102 18.35 -10.22 4.42
CA TYR A 102 18.65 -8.81 4.18
C TYR A 102 20.12 -8.42 4.44
N SER A 103 20.98 -9.29 5.01
CA SER A 103 22.45 -9.06 5.05
C SER A 103 23.09 -9.17 3.68
N ARG A 104 22.45 -9.93 2.79
CA ARG A 104 22.96 -10.31 1.48
C ARG A 104 22.01 -9.72 0.43
N PRO A 105 22.11 -8.42 0.17
CA PRO A 105 21.06 -7.65 -0.51
C PRO A 105 20.84 -8.03 -1.98
N LEU A 106 21.85 -8.64 -2.61
CA LEU A 106 21.78 -9.15 -3.99
C LEU A 106 21.46 -10.66 -4.04
N ASP A 107 21.44 -11.34 -2.90
CA ASP A 107 21.06 -12.75 -2.79
C ASP A 107 19.54 -12.84 -2.61
N VAL A 108 18.86 -12.95 -3.74
CA VAL A 108 17.40 -12.96 -3.83
C VAL A 108 16.90 -14.09 -4.70
N ARG A 109 15.66 -14.47 -4.44
CA ARG A 109 14.85 -15.31 -5.32
C ARG A 109 13.95 -14.41 -6.16
N TRP A 110 13.85 -14.63 -7.47
CA TRP A 110 12.95 -13.83 -8.32
C TRP A 110 11.55 -14.43 -8.38
N LEU A 111 10.60 -13.77 -7.75
CA LEU A 111 9.24 -14.29 -7.58
C LEU A 111 8.20 -13.29 -8.05
N CYS A 112 7.08 -13.78 -8.59
CA CYS A 112 5.91 -12.93 -8.74
C CYS A 112 5.38 -12.51 -7.36
N VAL A 113 4.70 -11.35 -7.30
CA VAL A 113 4.15 -10.78 -6.05
C VAL A 113 3.37 -11.80 -5.21
N SER A 114 2.61 -12.69 -5.86
CA SER A 114 1.80 -13.70 -5.15
C SER A 114 2.65 -14.79 -4.50
N CYS A 115 3.69 -15.28 -5.18
CA CYS A 115 4.63 -16.25 -4.63
C CYS A 115 5.53 -15.62 -3.57
N HIS A 116 5.99 -14.39 -3.79
CA HIS A 116 6.78 -13.63 -2.81
C HIS A 116 6.04 -13.48 -1.49
N ARG A 117 4.78 -13.02 -1.52
CA ARG A 117 3.96 -12.87 -0.29
C ARG A 117 3.68 -14.20 0.42
N LYS A 118 3.48 -15.29 -0.34
CA LYS A 118 3.31 -16.63 0.24
C LYS A 118 4.57 -17.08 0.96
N TRP A 119 5.73 -16.88 0.33
CA TRP A 119 7.02 -17.25 0.90
C TRP A 119 7.36 -16.41 2.14
N ASP A 120 7.20 -15.09 2.10
CA ASP A 120 7.43 -14.23 3.28
C ASP A 120 6.47 -14.54 4.44
N LYS A 121 5.28 -15.08 4.14
CA LYS A 121 4.34 -15.55 5.17
C LYS A 121 4.79 -16.87 5.79
N SER A 122 5.30 -17.82 4.99
CA SER A 122 5.79 -19.12 5.48
C SER A 122 7.16 -19.00 6.16
N GLU A 123 7.99 -18.09 5.69
CA GLU A 123 9.35 -17.84 6.19
C GLU A 123 9.56 -16.34 6.45
N PRO A 124 9.07 -15.83 7.61
CA PRO A 124 9.22 -14.43 7.95
C PRO A 124 10.67 -14.05 8.22
N LYS A 125 11.23 -13.11 7.44
CA LYS A 125 12.64 -12.68 7.54
C LYS A 125 12.86 -11.42 8.41
N GLY A 126 11.89 -11.09 9.26
CA GLY A 126 11.96 -9.92 10.12
C GLY A 126 12.00 -8.57 9.36
N ALA A 127 11.41 -8.51 8.15
CA ALA A 127 11.37 -7.28 7.34
C ALA A 127 10.73 -6.10 8.06
N THR A 128 9.73 -6.39 8.90
CA THR A 128 9.03 -5.42 9.73
C THR A 128 8.99 -5.85 11.18
N VAL A 129 9.13 -4.90 12.08
CA VAL A 129 8.94 -5.09 13.52
C VAL A 129 7.67 -4.38 13.99
N ILE A 130 7.02 -4.95 15.00
CA ILE A 130 5.95 -4.28 15.72
C ILE A 130 6.60 -3.41 16.79
N VAL A 131 6.18 -2.15 16.85
CA VAL A 131 6.72 -1.14 17.75
C VAL A 131 5.57 -0.46 18.45
N GLU A 132 5.76 -0.20 19.75
CA GLU A 132 4.76 0.44 20.59
C GLU A 132 4.88 1.95 20.52
N ARG A 133 3.75 2.65 20.62
CA ARG A 133 3.66 4.11 20.47
C ARG A 133 4.66 4.89 21.34
N TRP A 134 5.01 4.38 22.52
CA TRP A 134 5.89 5.01 23.50
C TRP A 134 7.38 4.97 23.12
N GLN A 135 7.83 3.95 22.40
CA GLN A 135 9.26 3.76 22.07
C GLN A 135 9.79 4.78 21.04
N ASN A 136 8.91 5.53 20.38
CA ASN A 136 9.28 6.58 19.42
C ASN A 136 9.43 7.99 20.04
N LEU A 137 9.01 8.22 21.28
CA LEU A 137 9.16 9.56 21.91
C LEU A 137 10.60 9.86 22.33
N THR A 138 11.45 8.84 22.52
CA THR A 138 12.76 9.01 23.15
C THR A 138 13.95 8.79 22.22
N GLY A 139 13.75 8.55 20.92
CA GLY A 139 14.85 8.49 19.95
C GLY A 139 16.07 7.68 20.43
N GLY A 140 15.86 6.60 21.17
CA GLY A 140 16.95 5.74 21.64
C GLY A 140 17.97 6.40 22.59
N LYS A 141 17.62 7.38 23.42
CA LYS A 141 18.40 7.60 24.66
C LYS A 141 17.87 6.67 25.74
N ALA A 142 18.56 5.55 25.92
CA ALA A 142 18.39 4.70 27.10
C ALA A 142 18.56 5.57 28.36
N VAL A 143 17.52 5.61 29.19
CA VAL A 143 17.64 6.11 30.56
C VAL A 143 18.55 5.10 31.27
N ARG A 144 19.78 5.50 31.58
CA ARG A 144 20.65 4.73 32.47
C ARG A 144 20.09 4.93 33.88
N GLY A 145 19.58 3.86 34.47
CA GLY A 145 19.41 3.76 35.92
C GLY A 145 20.73 3.45 36.58
#